data_AF-A0AAN0R1D7-F1
#
_entry.id   AF-A0AAN0R1D7-F1
#
_cell.length_a   1.000
_cell.length_b   1.000
_cell.length_c   1.000
_cell.angle_alpha   90.00
_cell.angle_beta   90.00
_cell.angle_gamma   90.00
#
_symmetry.space_group_name_H-M   'P 1'
#
loop_
_entity.id
_entity.type
_entity.pdbx_description
1 polymer ?
#
loop_
_entity_poly.entity_id
_entity_poly.type
_entity_poly.pdbx_seq_one_letter_code
_entity_poly.pdbx_strand_id
1 'polypeptide(L)' 'MPESTFDLLEKGAQEEVRQLSAELGWSLEYTASQYLEAGRSLAVQAQLRQMRHTAPLLSLVDHKKGLNSS' A
#
# COMPACT_ATOMS: atom_id res chain seq x y z
N MET A 1 -21.17 -8.08 -22.38
CA MET A 1 -20.59 -6.80 -21.92
C MET A 1 -19.29 -7.17 -21.22
N PRO A 2 -18.13 -6.58 -21.55
CA PRO A 2 -16.95 -6.77 -20.69
C PRO A 2 -17.31 -6.26 -19.28
N GLU A 3 -16.97 -7.02 -18.25
CA GLU A 3 -17.17 -6.57 -16.86
C GLU A 3 -16.29 -5.32 -16.65
N SER A 4 -16.91 -4.20 -16.25
CA SER A 4 -16.18 -2.98 -16.00
C SER A 4 -15.36 -3.12 -14.71
N THR A 5 -14.23 -2.42 -14.61
CA THR A 5 -13.41 -2.45 -13.38
C THR A 5 -14.23 -2.00 -12.18
N PHE A 6 -15.16 -1.05 -12.40
CA PHE A 6 -16.11 -0.61 -11.38
C PHE A 6 -17.02 -1.73 -10.87
N ASP A 7 -17.56 -2.57 -11.76
CA ASP A 7 -18.49 -3.66 -11.39
C ASP A 7 -17.81 -4.75 -10.55
N LEU A 8 -16.50 -4.90 -10.69
CA LEU A 8 -15.68 -5.87 -9.96
C LEU A 8 -15.34 -5.42 -8.53
N LEU A 9 -15.60 -4.16 -8.18
CA LEU A 9 -15.35 -3.65 -6.83
C LEU A 9 -16.37 -4.18 -5.83
N GLU A 10 -15.95 -4.36 -4.58
CA GLU A 10 -16.88 -4.61 -3.49
C GLU A 10 -17.87 -3.45 -3.31
N LYS A 11 -19.07 -3.74 -2.78
CA LYS A 11 -20.16 -2.76 -2.66
C LYS A 11 -19.75 -1.47 -1.95
N GLY A 12 -18.94 -1.55 -0.89
CA GLY A 12 -18.44 -0.36 -0.18
C GLY A 12 -17.52 0.50 -1.06
N ALA A 13 -16.58 -0.14 -1.76
CA ALA A 13 -15.69 0.55 -2.69
C ALA A 13 -16.45 1.14 -3.88
N GLN A 14 -17.52 0.50 -4.36
CA GLN A 14 -18.38 1.07 -5.41
C GLN A 14 -19.06 2.37 -4.95
N GLU A 15 -19.49 2.46 -3.69
CA GLU A 15 -20.14 3.65 -3.15
C GLU A 15 -19.16 4.82 -3.02
N GLU A 16 -17.96 4.55 -2.51
CA GLU A 16 -16.87 5.54 -2.47
C GLU A 16 -16.48 6.01 -3.88
N VAL A 17 -16.32 5.09 -4.84
CA VAL A 17 -15.98 5.45 -6.23
C VAL A 17 -17.09 6.27 -6.89
N ARG A 18 -18.37 5.99 -6.63
CA ARG A 18 -19.49 6.82 -7.11
C ARG A 18 -19.41 8.24 -6.56
N GLN A 19 -19.14 8.38 -5.26
CA GLN A 19 -19.02 9.68 -4.62
C GLN A 19 -17.83 10.46 -5.20
N LEU A 20 -16.64 9.84 -5.26
CA LEU A 20 -15.44 10.45 -5.84
C LEU A 20 -15.62 10.83 -7.31
N SER A 21 -16.28 9.98 -8.10
CA SER A 21 -16.61 10.26 -9.50
C SER A 21 -17.49 11.50 -9.63
N ALA A 22 -18.52 11.63 -8.78
CA ALA A 22 -19.39 12.79 -8.76
C ALA A 22 -18.66 14.07 -8.30
N GLU A 23 -17.81 13.98 -7.28
CA GLU A 23 -17.05 15.11 -6.75
C GLU A 23 -15.99 15.62 -7.72
N LEU A 24 -15.32 14.71 -8.44
CA LEU A 24 -14.21 15.04 -9.33
C LEU A 24 -14.65 15.25 -10.79
N GLY A 25 -15.91 14.93 -11.12
CA GLY A 25 -16.44 15.01 -12.48
C GLY A 25 -15.84 13.98 -13.44
N TRP A 26 -15.37 12.85 -12.91
CA TRP A 26 -14.73 11.79 -13.67
C TRP A 26 -15.70 10.66 -14.00
N SER A 27 -15.38 9.84 -15.00
CA SER A 27 -16.16 8.62 -15.27
C SER A 27 -15.93 7.58 -14.17
N LEU A 28 -16.92 6.73 -13.91
CA LEU A 28 -16.83 5.66 -12.90
C LEU A 28 -15.64 4.73 -13.16
N GLU A 29 -15.39 4.38 -14.43
CA GLU A 29 -14.29 3.49 -14.79
C GLU A 29 -12.91 4.11 -14.54
N TYR A 30 -12.76 5.40 -14.84
CA TYR A 30 -11.53 6.12 -14.57
C TYR A 30 -11.31 6.26 -13.06
N THR A 31 -12.34 6.64 -12.31
CA THR A 31 -12.26 6.74 -10.85
C THR A 31 -11.98 5.38 -10.21
N ALA A 32 -12.59 4.28 -10.68
CA ALA A 32 -12.32 2.92 -10.20
C ALA A 32 -10.85 2.53 -10.42
N SER A 33 -10.30 2.85 -11.59
CA SER A 33 -8.89 2.59 -11.91
C SER A 33 -7.95 3.37 -10.98
N GLN A 34 -8.23 4.66 -10.77
CA GLN A 34 -7.44 5.52 -9.89
C GLN A 34 -7.56 5.12 -8.41
N TYR A 35 -8.75 4.69 -7.98
CA TYR A 35 -9.01 4.19 -6.64
C TYR A 35 -8.15 2.95 -6.33
N LEU A 36 -8.11 1.98 -7.26
CA LEU A 36 -7.27 0.78 -7.13
C LEU A 36 -5.78 1.11 -7.14
N GLU A 37 -5.35 2.03 -8.00
CA GLU A 37 -3.96 2.50 -8.06
C GLU A 37 -3.52 3.13 -6.74
N ALA A 38 -4.36 4.01 -6.18
CA ALA A 38 -4.14 4.62 -4.87
C ALA A 38 -4.09 3.58 -3.75
N GLY A 39 -5.02 2.62 -3.74
CA GLY A 39 -5.03 1.51 -2.77
C GLY A 39 -3.75 0.68 -2.81
N ARG A 40 -3.25 0.37 -4.01
CA ARG A 40 -1.99 -0.36 -4.19
C ARG A 40 -0.78 0.42 -3.65
N SER A 41 -0.73 1.73 -3.92
CA SER A 41 0.33 2.61 -3.42
C SER A 41 0.34 2.63 -1.88
N LEU A 42 -0.82 2.75 -1.25
CA LEU A 42 -0.96 2.72 0.21
C LEU A 42 -0.53 1.38 0.81
N ALA A 43 -0.89 0.26 0.19
CA ALA A 43 -0.47 -1.07 0.64
C ALA A 43 1.06 -1.23 0.60
N VAL A 44 1.73 -0.75 -0.46
CA VAL A 44 3.20 -0.74 -0.56
C VAL A 44 3.82 0.12 0.53
N GLN A 45 3.28 1.31 0.77
CA GLN A 45 3.77 2.18 1.84
C GLN A 45 3.60 1.55 3.23
N ALA A 46 2.47 0.87 3.48
CA ALA A 46 2.24 0.16 4.73
C ALA A 46 3.26 -0.99 4.91
N GLN A 47 3.53 -1.75 3.84
CA GLN A 47 4.53 -2.81 3.86
C GLN A 47 5.94 -2.27 4.16
N LEU A 48 6.35 -1.18 3.52
CA LEU A 48 7.64 -0.52 3.79
C LEU A 48 7.74 -0.04 5.25
N ARG A 49 6.66 0.53 5.81
CA ARG A 49 6.63 0.92 7.22
C ARG A 49 6.80 -0.29 8.14
N GLN A 50 6.12 -1.40 7.85
CA GLN A 50 6.25 -2.63 8.62
C GLN A 50 7.68 -3.19 8.54
N MET A 51 8.27 -3.25 7.34
CA MET A 51 9.67 -3.67 7.17
C MET A 51 10.66 -2.76 7.91
N ARG A 52 10.41 -1.46 7.97
CA ARG A 52 11.26 -0.53 8.75
C ARG A 52 11.18 -0.78 10.25
N HIS A 53 10.02 -1.21 10.77
CA HIS A 53 9.86 -1.60 12.16
C HIS A 53 10.42 -3.00 12.48
N THR A 54 10.37 -3.92 11.51
CA THR A 54 10.86 -5.30 11.67
C THR A 54 12.32 -5.48 11.25
N ALA A 55 12.94 -4.50 10.60
CA ALA A 55 14.37 -4.51 10.36
C ALA A 55 15.04 -4.66 11.74
N PRO A 56 15.77 -5.76 11.99
CA PRO A 56 16.57 -5.82 13.18
C PRO A 56 17.53 -4.66 13.01
N LEU A 57 17.49 -3.69 13.94
CA LEU A 57 18.70 -2.96 14.26
C LEU A 57 19.73 -4.07 14.40
N LEU A 58 20.61 -4.21 13.40
CA LEU A 58 21.78 -5.06 13.47
C LEU A 58 22.47 -4.57 14.73
N SER A 59 22.14 -5.22 15.83
CA SER A 59 22.66 -4.90 17.12
C SER A 59 24.11 -5.29 16.96
N LEU A 60 24.93 -4.28 16.69
CA LEU A 60 26.38 -4.32 16.75
C LEU A 60 26.72 -4.60 18.23
N VAL A 61 26.36 -5.79 18.71
CA VAL A 61 26.74 -6.30 20.02
C VAL A 61 28.20 -6.66 19.89
N ASP A 62 29.03 -5.69 20.26
CA ASP A 62 30.35 -5.85 20.87
C ASP A 62 31.17 -7.08 20.44
N HIS A 63 31.65 -7.10 19.20
CA HIS A 63 32.86 -7.84 18.85
C HIS A 63 34.11 -7.05 19.31
N LYS A 64 34.21 -6.75 20.61
CA LYS A 64 35.43 -6.15 21.21
C LYS A 64 35.96 -6.99 22.37
N LYS A 65 35.92 -8.32 22.24
CA LYS A 65 36.48 -9.24 23.26
C LYS A 65 37.29 -10.40 22.67
N GLY A 66 38.06 -10.15 21.60
CA GLY A 66 38.86 -11.20 20.94
C GLY A 66 40.28 -10.81 20.50
N LEU A 67 40.79 -9.62 20.85
CA LEU A 67 42.13 -9.17 20.40
C LEU A 67 43.20 -9.07 21.51
N ASN A 68 42.95 -9.64 22.70
CA ASN A 68 43.98 -9.78 23.73
C ASN A 68 44.12 -11.24 24.17
N SER A 69 44.70 -12.06 23.30
CA SER A 69 45.38 -13.31 23.69
C SER A 69 46.09 -13.90 22.48
N SER A 70 47.34 -13.48 22.27
CA SER A 70 48.51 -14.33 21.97
C SER A 70 49.72 -13.48 21.62
#